data_AF-X1B9A0-F1
#
_entry.id   AF-X1B9A0-F1
#
_cell.length_a   1.000
_cell.length_b   1.000
_cell.length_c   1.000
_cell.angle_alpha   90.00
_cell.angle_beta   90.00
_cell.angle_gamma   90.00
#
_symmetry.space_group_name_H-M   'P 1'
#
loop_
_entity.id
_entity.type
_entity.pdbx_description
1 polymer ?
#
loop_
_entity_poly.entity_id
_entity_poly.type
_entity_poly.pdbx_seq_one_letter_code
_entity_poly.pdbx_strand_id
1 'polypeptide(L)'
;MNEDKKLIAYCGLYCGDCINYKGEIADLSRDLRKKLRQEKFDRVSKGLSKYFKEFKDYEKCYATLGAMVRLRCSRVCRDGGGPPFCKIRKCCEKKNIQGWNCSDKQWDEIARNSS
;
A
#
# COMPACT_ATOMS: atom_id res chain seq x y z
N MET A 1 11.77 0.28 25.95
CA MET A 1 11.15 1.31 25.07
C MET A 1 10.17 0.57 24.16
N ASN A 2 8.84 0.72 24.34
CA ASN A 2 7.84 -0.10 23.64
C ASN A 2 8.04 -0.06 22.12
N GLU A 3 8.31 -1.21 21.51
CA GLU A 3 8.52 -1.35 20.07
C GLU A 3 7.32 -0.84 19.26
N ASP A 4 6.11 -0.92 19.83
CA ASP A 4 4.85 -0.45 19.24
C ASP A 4 4.87 1.04 18.88
N LYS A 5 5.57 1.88 19.66
CA LYS A 5 5.62 3.33 19.36
C LYS A 5 6.35 3.64 18.05
N LYS A 6 7.29 2.79 17.63
CA LYS A 6 8.05 2.97 16.38
C LYS A 6 7.18 2.70 15.14
N LEU A 7 6.13 1.89 15.31
CA LEU A 7 5.19 1.53 14.25
C LEU A 7 4.07 2.57 14.06
N ILE A 8 3.89 3.51 15.00
CA ILE A 8 2.95 4.62 14.84
C ILE A 8 3.51 5.61 13.81
N ALA A 9 2.82 5.84 12.70
CA ALA A 9 3.19 6.78 11.66
C ALA A 9 3.01 8.25 12.10
N TYR A 10 3.46 9.21 11.28
CA TYR A 10 3.26 10.64 11.52
C TYR A 10 1.79 11.03 11.68
N CYS A 11 0.89 10.34 10.97
CA CYS A 11 -0.55 10.54 11.04
C CYS A 11 -1.25 9.87 12.23
N GLY A 12 -0.50 9.21 13.13
CA GLY A 12 -1.06 8.42 14.22
C GLY A 12 -1.54 7.01 13.81
N LEU A 13 -1.61 6.70 12.51
CA LEU A 13 -1.94 5.35 12.04
C LEU A 13 -0.83 4.35 12.40
N TYR A 14 -1.22 3.12 12.69
CA TYR A 14 -0.28 2.06 13.07
C TYR A 14 0.15 1.24 11.85
N CYS A 15 1.46 1.25 11.53
CA CYS A 15 2.02 0.46 10.44
C CYS A 15 1.84 -1.04 10.66
N GLY A 16 1.82 -1.52 11.91
CA GLY A 16 1.60 -2.94 12.21
C GLY A 16 0.26 -3.47 11.73
N ASP A 17 -0.76 -2.62 11.54
CA ASP A 17 -2.06 -2.98 10.98
C ASP A 17 -2.19 -2.68 9.47
N CYS A 18 -1.20 -2.00 8.90
CA CYS A 18 -1.26 -1.58 7.50
C CYS A 18 -1.02 -2.76 6.56
N ILE A 19 -1.98 -3.01 5.65
CA ILE A 19 -1.90 -4.07 4.63
C ILE A 19 -0.63 -3.99 3.78
N ASN A 20 -0.13 -2.79 3.52
CA ASN A 20 1.05 -2.56 2.70
C ASN A 20 2.34 -2.92 3.46
N TYR A 21 2.37 -2.68 4.77
CA TYR A 21 3.52 -3.01 5.62
C TYR A 21 3.56 -4.50 5.98
N LYS A 22 2.40 -5.10 6.32
CA LYS A 22 2.28 -6.56 6.46
C LYS A 22 2.70 -7.28 5.18
N GLY A 23 2.32 -6.72 4.03
CA GLY A 23 2.79 -7.17 2.73
C GLY A 23 2.19 -8.51 2.26
N GLU A 24 1.25 -9.10 3.00
CA GLU A 24 0.58 -10.36 2.66
C GLU A 24 -0.09 -10.30 1.27
N ILE A 25 -0.82 -9.21 0.99
CA ILE A 25 -1.45 -9.00 -0.33
C ILE A 25 -0.40 -8.98 -1.44
N ALA A 26 0.76 -8.35 -1.20
CA ALA A 26 1.82 -8.27 -2.19
C ALA A 26 2.47 -9.64 -2.46
N ASP A 27 2.69 -10.46 -1.42
CA ASP A 27 3.21 -11.82 -1.57
C ASP A 27 2.22 -12.72 -2.30
N LEU A 28 0.95 -12.74 -1.87
CA LEU A 28 -0.08 -13.56 -2.51
C LEU A 28 -0.29 -13.17 -3.97
N SER A 29 -0.27 -11.87 -4.28
CA SER A 29 -0.35 -11.39 -5.67
C SER A 29 0.84 -11.82 -6.50
N ARG A 30 2.06 -11.81 -5.93
CA ARG A 30 3.28 -12.27 -6.60
C ARG A 30 3.19 -13.76 -6.89
N ASP A 31 2.79 -14.55 -5.90
CA ASP A 31 2.77 -16.01 -5.98
C ASP A 31 1.70 -16.49 -6.95
N LEU A 32 0.50 -15.89 -6.91
CA LEU A 32 -0.55 -16.14 -7.88
C LEU A 32 -0.10 -15.78 -9.31
N ARG A 33 0.51 -14.60 -9.52
CA ARG A 33 1.05 -14.22 -10.84
C ARG A 33 2.10 -15.19 -11.36
N LYS A 34 2.98 -15.67 -10.48
CA LYS A 34 4.00 -16.67 -10.82
C LYS A 34 3.33 -17.96 -11.28
N LYS A 35 2.34 -18.46 -10.54
CA LYS A 35 1.60 -19.69 -10.90
C LYS A 35 0.82 -19.53 -12.21
N LEU A 36 0.06 -18.45 -12.38
CA LEU A 36 -0.68 -18.16 -13.62
C LEU A 36 0.22 -18.12 -14.85
N ARG A 37 1.44 -17.56 -14.72
CA ARG A 37 2.43 -17.55 -15.81
C ARG A 37 2.97 -18.94 -16.12
N GLN A 38 3.28 -19.74 -15.09
CA GLN A 38 3.77 -21.11 -15.26
C GLN A 38 2.76 -21.98 -16.02
N GLU A 39 1.47 -21.82 -15.72
CA GLU A 39 0.38 -22.56 -16.38
C GLU A 39 0.00 -21.99 -17.75
N LYS A 40 0.67 -20.92 -18.23
CA LYS A 40 0.29 -20.20 -19.47
C LYS A 40 -1.20 -19.83 -19.47
N PHE A 41 -1.67 -19.34 -18.33
CA PHE A 41 -3.10 -19.13 -18.08
C PHE A 41 -3.71 -18.02 -18.95
N ASP A 42 -2.88 -17.18 -19.58
CA ASP A 42 -3.30 -16.26 -20.65
C ASP A 42 -3.93 -16.97 -21.86
N ARG A 43 -3.50 -18.21 -22.16
CA ARG A 43 -4.09 -19.02 -23.22
C ARG A 43 -5.36 -19.69 -22.74
N VAL A 44 -5.35 -20.18 -21.50
CA VAL A 44 -6.51 -20.82 -20.86
C VAL A 44 -7.67 -19.82 -20.76
N SER A 45 -7.40 -18.58 -20.35
CA SER A 45 -8.41 -17.53 -20.20
C SER A 45 -9.11 -17.20 -21.53
N LYS A 46 -8.40 -17.25 -22.66
CA LYS A 46 -8.99 -17.08 -24.02
C LYS A 46 -9.96 -18.21 -24.38
N GLY A 47 -9.70 -19.43 -23.90
CA GLY A 47 -10.63 -20.55 -24.05
C GLY A 47 -11.85 -20.39 -23.15
N LEU A 48 -11.62 -20.05 -21.86
CA LEU A 48 -12.67 -19.86 -20.86
C LEU A 48 -13.59 -18.67 -21.18
N SER A 49 -13.08 -17.62 -21.84
CA SER A 49 -13.86 -16.42 -22.19
C SER A 49 -15.03 -16.69 -23.14
N LYS A 50 -15.04 -17.84 -23.81
CA LYS A 50 -16.17 -18.33 -24.63
C LYS A 50 -17.36 -18.76 -23.77
N TYR A 51 -17.10 -19.20 -22.55
CA TYR A 51 -18.11 -19.72 -21.61
C TYR A 51 -18.38 -18.74 -20.47
N PHE A 52 -17.37 -17.96 -20.07
CA PHE A 52 -17.38 -17.07 -18.91
C PHE A 52 -16.84 -15.69 -19.32
N LYS A 53 -17.73 -14.71 -19.44
CA LYS A 53 -17.39 -13.37 -19.97
C LYS A 53 -16.30 -12.65 -19.17
N GLU A 54 -16.18 -12.94 -17.87
CA GLU A 54 -15.23 -12.34 -16.94
C GLU A 54 -13.77 -12.61 -17.35
N PHE A 55 -13.50 -13.74 -18.01
CA PHE A 55 -12.16 -14.06 -18.49
C PHE A 55 -11.71 -13.18 -19.67
N LYS A 56 -12.60 -12.38 -20.27
CA LYS A 56 -12.20 -11.32 -21.21
C LYS A 56 -11.36 -10.24 -20.52
N ASP A 57 -11.56 -10.02 -19.23
CA ASP A 57 -10.80 -9.05 -18.43
C ASP A 57 -9.52 -9.64 -17.82
N TYR A 58 -9.09 -10.84 -18.23
CA TYR A 58 -7.92 -11.49 -17.65
C TYR A 58 -6.65 -10.64 -17.69
N GLU A 59 -6.38 -9.94 -18.80
CA GLU A 59 -5.19 -9.07 -18.90
C GLU A 59 -5.24 -7.92 -17.90
N LYS A 60 -6.42 -7.32 -17.71
CA LYS A 60 -6.65 -6.28 -16.71
C LYS A 60 -6.49 -6.83 -15.30
N CYS A 61 -7.08 -7.98 -15.00
CA CYS A 61 -6.92 -8.67 -13.71
C CYS A 61 -5.45 -8.98 -13.41
N TYR A 62 -4.74 -9.57 -14.37
CA TYR A 62 -3.33 -9.87 -14.24
C TYR A 62 -2.53 -8.60 -14.02
N ALA A 63 -2.76 -7.52 -14.77
CA ALA A 63 -2.12 -6.23 -14.57
C ALA A 63 -2.37 -5.65 -13.17
N THR A 64 -3.60 -5.71 -12.67
CA THR A 64 -3.97 -5.28 -11.31
C THR A 64 -3.22 -6.07 -10.24
N LEU A 65 -3.11 -7.40 -10.37
CA LEU A 65 -2.26 -8.21 -9.48
C LEU A 65 -0.81 -7.71 -9.51
N GLY A 66 -0.33 -7.24 -10.68
CA GLY A 66 1.02 -6.69 -10.82
C GLY A 66 1.21 -5.38 -10.07
N ALA A 67 0.19 -4.52 -10.06
CA ALA A 67 0.17 -3.32 -9.25
C ALA A 67 0.14 -3.65 -7.75
N MET A 68 -0.61 -4.68 -7.33
CA MET A 68 -0.68 -5.11 -5.93
C MET A 68 0.67 -5.59 -5.37
N VAL A 69 1.49 -6.25 -6.19
CA VAL A 69 2.88 -6.62 -5.80
C VAL A 69 3.70 -5.39 -5.38
N ARG A 70 3.44 -4.23 -5.99
CA ARG A 70 4.17 -2.98 -5.74
C ARG A 70 3.67 -2.22 -4.50
N LEU A 71 2.57 -2.66 -3.87
CA LEU A 71 2.03 -2.01 -2.68
C LEU A 71 2.87 -2.27 -1.42
N ARG A 72 3.79 -3.24 -1.45
CA ARG A 72 4.66 -3.56 -0.31
C ARG A 72 5.46 -2.34 0.16
N CYS A 73 5.29 -1.98 1.42
CA CYS A 73 6.20 -1.08 2.13
C CYS A 73 7.34 -1.91 2.72
N SER A 74 8.58 -1.62 2.33
CA SER A 74 9.78 -2.26 2.91
C SER A 74 10.20 -1.66 4.25
N ARG A 75 9.64 -0.51 4.60
CA ARG A 75 9.95 0.25 5.82
C ARG A 75 8.68 0.83 6.41
N VAL A 76 8.72 1.14 7.71
CA VAL A 76 7.65 1.86 8.40
C VAL A 76 7.60 3.32 7.92
N CYS A 77 6.47 3.99 8.08
CA CYS A 77 6.30 5.36 7.61
C CYS A 77 7.35 6.34 8.14
N ARG A 78 7.85 6.14 9.37
CA ARG A 78 8.91 6.96 10.00
C ARG A 78 10.32 6.67 9.49
N ASP A 79 10.52 5.56 8.81
CA ASP A 79 11.81 5.14 8.25
C ASP A 79 11.79 5.19 6.72
N GLY A 80 11.05 6.15 6.15
CA GLY A 80 10.98 6.33 4.69
C GLY A 80 10.02 5.39 3.95
N GLY A 81 9.19 4.61 4.66
CA GLY A 81 8.04 3.91 4.07
C GLY A 81 6.91 4.87 3.63
N GLY A 82 5.75 4.35 3.24
CA GLY A 82 4.59 5.18 2.87
C GLY A 82 4.78 6.06 1.61
N PRO A 83 3.81 6.93 1.28
CA PRO A 83 3.87 7.74 0.07
C PRO A 83 4.95 8.84 0.17
N PRO A 84 5.75 9.07 -0.88
CA PRO A 84 6.86 10.04 -0.86
C PRO A 84 6.38 11.49 -0.75
N PHE A 85 5.15 11.77 -1.17
CA PHE A 85 4.53 13.10 -1.13
C PHE A 85 3.64 13.30 0.11
N CYS A 86 3.82 12.52 1.18
CA CYS A 86 3.05 12.66 2.41
C CYS A 86 3.22 14.06 3.03
N LYS A 87 2.18 14.90 2.91
CA LYS A 87 2.16 16.27 3.46
C LYS A 87 2.26 16.28 4.99
N ILE A 88 1.67 15.30 5.66
CA ILE A 88 1.76 15.11 7.12
C ILE A 88 3.21 14.90 7.56
N ARG A 89 3.94 14.00 6.88
CA ARG A 89 5.37 13.77 7.13
C ARG A 89 6.16 15.06 7.01
N LYS A 90 6.02 15.75 5.88
CA LYS A 90 6.74 17.02 5.62
C LYS A 90 6.47 18.07 6.71
N CYS A 91 5.21 18.19 7.16
CA CYS A 91 4.85 19.11 8.23
C CYS A 91 5.53 18.73 9.56
N CYS A 92 5.47 17.44 9.94
CA CYS A 92 6.06 16.96 11.19
C CYS A 92 7.58 17.12 11.21
N GLU A 93 8.26 16.80 10.10
CA GLU A 93 9.70 16.99 9.93
C GLU A 93 10.09 18.46 10.02
N LYS A 94 9.36 19.36 9.31
CA LYS A 94 9.61 20.81 9.36
C LYS A 94 9.45 21.40 10.75
N LYS A 95 8.45 20.93 11.52
CA LYS A 95 8.16 21.40 12.88
C LYS A 95 8.97 20.64 13.95
N ASN A 96 9.77 19.64 13.57
CA ASN A 96 10.49 18.75 14.47
C ASN A 96 9.60 18.11 15.57
N ILE A 97 8.42 17.64 15.16
CA ILE A 97 7.43 17.02 16.06
C ILE A 97 7.14 15.58 15.66
N GLN A 98 6.68 14.79 16.62
CA GLN A 98 6.38 13.37 16.44
C GLN A 98 5.04 13.09 15.73
N GLY A 99 4.33 14.11 15.24
CA GLY A 99 3.03 13.97 14.54
C GLY A 99 1.84 13.84 15.49
N TRP A 100 1.80 12.82 16.34
CA TRP A 100 0.76 12.66 17.38
C TRP A 100 0.70 13.80 18.43
N ASN A 101 1.70 14.70 18.42
CA ASN A 101 1.80 15.86 19.29
C ASN A 101 1.30 17.14 18.58
N CYS A 102 0.75 17.04 17.36
CA CYS A 102 0.08 18.16 16.72
C CYS A 102 -1.17 18.52 17.54
N SER A 103 -1.32 19.80 17.88
CA SER A 103 -2.61 20.32 18.37
C SER A 103 -3.65 20.26 17.26
N ASP A 104 -4.94 20.25 17.61
CA ASP A 104 -6.04 20.19 16.64
C ASP A 104 -5.93 21.29 15.57
N LYS A 105 -5.47 22.50 15.96
CA LYS A 105 -5.18 23.60 15.02
C LYS A 105 -4.11 23.25 13.98
N GLN A 106 -3.09 22.49 14.37
CA GLN A 106 -2.02 22.04 13.48
C GLN A 106 -2.49 20.88 12.59
N TRP A 107 -3.41 20.04 13.05
CA TRP A 107 -4.06 19.02 12.23
C TRP A 107 -4.99 19.63 11.17
N ASP A 108 -5.77 20.65 11.53
CA ASP A 108 -6.61 21.39 10.58
C ASP A 108 -5.78 22.04 9.47
N GLU A 109 -4.63 22.63 9.82
CA GLU A 109 -3.69 23.21 8.86
C GLU A 109 -3.11 22.15 7.91
N ILE A 110 -2.82 20.96 8.44
CA ILE A 110 -2.35 19.81 7.65
C ILE A 110 -3.47 19.28 6.73
N ALA A 111 -4.71 19.18 7.22
CA ALA A 111 -5.86 18.68 6.47
C ALA A 111 -6.24 19.62 5.31
N ARG A 112 -6.29 20.94 5.56
CA ARG A 112 -6.59 21.96 4.52
C ARG A 112 -5.55 22.01 3.42
N ASN A 113 -4.27 21.81 3.77
CA ASN A 113 -3.20 21.76 2.79
C ASN A 113 -3.10 20.40 2.09
N SER A 114 -3.90 19.40 2.47
CA SER A 114 -3.85 18.02 1.93
C SER A 114 -4.76 17.76 0.74
N SER A 115 -5.81 18.55 0.56
CA SER A 115 -6.62 18.66 -0.67
C SER A 115 -5.87 19.25 -1.86
#